data_AF-A0A7S0NVT0-F1
#
_entry.id   AF-A0A7S0NVT0-F1
#
_cell.length_a   1.000
_cell.length_b   1.000
_cell.length_c   1.000
_cell.angle_alpha   90.00
_cell.angle_beta   90.00
_cell.angle_gamma   90.00
#
_symmetry.space_group_name_H-M   'P 1'
#
loop_
_entity.id
_entity.type
_entity.pdbx_description
1 polymer ?
#
loop_
_entity_poly.entity_id
_entity_poly.type
_entity_poly.pdbx_seq_one_letter_code
_entity_poly.pdbx_strand_id
1 'polypeptide(L)'
;EAERLVHAPARPSPLRASGNEVAELMQDLGYSCCASAKCVLEVLSQFDELSDATIAAIVGMMARTVSSLDDSWSLHGAFSMGVSGKYLEFDAKFDADKEDGDKALTAWNIDAFVEAVSELPSISWSGVITLLDQPTLGDSVTAEGLSLLVALHRRACSGAPLPARVLL
;
A
#
# COMPACT_ATOMS: atom_id res chain seq x y z
N GLU A 1 -36.73 -21.47 27.50
CA GLU A 1 -35.86 -20.32 27.23
C GLU A 1 -35.06 -20.58 25.98
N ALA A 2 -35.07 -19.63 25.05
CA ALA A 2 -34.51 -19.77 23.71
C ALA A 2 -32.98 -19.64 23.72
N GLU A 3 -32.30 -20.59 23.08
CA GLU A 3 -30.88 -20.55 22.78
C GLU A 3 -30.57 -19.35 21.88
N ARG A 4 -29.87 -18.35 22.44
CA ARG A 4 -29.21 -17.31 21.65
C ARG A 4 -28.03 -17.94 20.92
N LEU A 5 -28.28 -18.43 19.71
CA LEU A 5 -27.26 -18.66 18.69
C LEU A 5 -26.58 -17.31 18.40
N VAL A 6 -25.43 -17.09 19.03
CA VAL A 6 -24.50 -16.02 18.65
C VAL A 6 -23.95 -16.40 17.28
N HIS A 7 -24.61 -15.93 16.23
CA HIS A 7 -24.07 -16.00 14.88
C HIS A 7 -22.81 -15.11 14.89
N ALA A 8 -21.63 -15.73 14.87
CA ALA A 8 -20.40 -14.99 14.59
C ALA A 8 -20.60 -14.26 13.26
N PRO A 9 -20.23 -12.98 13.14
CA PRO A 9 -20.36 -12.27 11.87
C PRO A 9 -19.58 -13.07 10.82
N ALA A 10 -20.26 -13.45 9.73
CA ALA A 10 -19.62 -14.09 8.61
C ALA A 10 -18.45 -13.21 8.17
N ARG A 11 -17.26 -13.79 8.03
CA ARG A 11 -16.11 -13.05 7.50
C ARG A 11 -16.55 -12.47 6.15
N PRO A 12 -16.48 -11.15 5.96
CA PRO A 12 -16.85 -10.56 4.68
C PRO A 12 -16.00 -11.19 3.59
N SER A 13 -16.64 -11.45 2.44
CA SER A 13 -15.95 -11.96 1.26
C SER A 13 -14.76 -11.04 0.94
N PRO A 14 -13.60 -11.59 0.55
CA PRO A 14 -12.47 -10.75 0.19
C PRO A 14 -12.82 -9.84 -0.99
N LEU A 15 -12.18 -8.67 -1.00
CA LEU A 15 -12.36 -7.67 -2.02
C LEU A 15 -11.70 -8.11 -3.32
N ARG A 16 -12.29 -7.75 -4.45
CA ARG A 16 -11.65 -7.93 -5.74
C ARG A 16 -10.72 -6.75 -6.00
N ALA A 17 -9.45 -7.02 -6.29
CA ALA A 17 -8.55 -5.97 -6.76
C ALA A 17 -8.79 -5.76 -8.25
N SER A 18 -9.25 -4.57 -8.67
CA SER A 18 -9.32 -4.23 -10.09
C SER A 18 -8.72 -2.85 -10.37
N GLY A 19 -7.96 -2.75 -11.47
CA GLY A 19 -7.30 -1.49 -11.86
C GLY A 19 -6.43 -0.89 -10.77
N ASN A 20 -6.73 0.36 -10.40
CA ASN A 20 -5.97 1.16 -9.43
C ASN A 20 -6.61 1.21 -8.04
N GLU A 21 -7.71 0.47 -7.79
CA GLU A 21 -8.53 0.59 -6.57
C GLU A 21 -7.73 0.37 -5.28
N VAL A 22 -6.80 -0.60 -5.28
CA VAL A 22 -5.94 -0.86 -4.12
C VAL A 22 -4.97 0.29 -3.87
N ALA A 23 -4.47 0.92 -4.94
CA ALA A 23 -3.58 2.07 -4.84
C ALA A 23 -4.32 3.32 -4.35
N GLU A 24 -5.52 3.56 -4.85
CA GLU A 24 -6.39 4.66 -4.40
C GLU A 24 -6.78 4.48 -2.93
N LEU A 25 -7.15 3.27 -2.52
CA LEU A 25 -7.41 2.95 -1.11
C LEU A 25 -6.18 3.22 -0.25
N MET A 26 -5.00 2.69 -0.61
CA MET A 26 -3.79 2.92 0.18
C MET A 26 -3.44 4.42 0.25
N GLN A 27 -3.70 5.17 -0.81
CA GLN A 27 -3.57 6.63 -0.80
C GLN A 27 -4.54 7.27 0.21
N ASP A 28 -5.81 6.85 0.24
CA ASP A 28 -6.81 7.38 1.17
C ASP A 28 -6.56 7.01 2.65
N LEU A 29 -5.89 5.88 2.88
CA LEU A 29 -5.44 5.44 4.21
C LEU A 29 -4.16 6.16 4.67
N GLY A 30 -3.41 6.72 3.72
CA GLY A 30 -2.19 7.48 3.95
C GLY A 30 -1.01 6.64 4.43
N TYR A 31 0.03 7.31 4.95
CA TYR A 31 1.30 6.67 5.28
C TYR A 31 1.19 5.59 6.38
N SER A 32 0.18 5.68 7.24
CA SER A 32 -0.08 4.73 8.34
C SER A 32 -0.22 3.29 7.85
N CYS A 33 -0.87 3.06 6.70
CA CYS A 33 -1.04 1.73 6.13
C CYS A 33 0.27 1.09 5.67
N CYS A 34 1.34 1.88 5.59
CA CYS A 34 2.67 1.45 5.23
C CYS A 34 3.65 1.56 6.42
N ALA A 35 3.18 1.73 7.66
CA ALA A 35 4.07 1.91 8.81
C ALA A 35 4.99 0.71 9.09
N SER A 36 4.51 -0.50 8.84
CA SER A 36 5.22 -1.77 9.01
C SER A 36 4.81 -2.76 7.92
N ALA A 37 5.61 -3.80 7.70
CA ALA A 37 5.26 -4.86 6.74
C ALA A 37 3.91 -5.51 7.10
N LYS A 38 3.62 -5.65 8.40
CA LYS A 38 2.34 -6.15 8.89
C LYS A 38 1.17 -5.23 8.52
N CYS A 39 1.32 -3.90 8.66
CA CYS A 39 0.28 -2.95 8.23
C CYS A 39 -0.04 -3.09 6.74
N VAL A 40 1.00 -3.22 5.90
CA VAL A 40 0.82 -3.41 4.45
C VAL A 40 0.10 -4.72 4.17
N LEU A 41 0.50 -5.82 4.81
CA LEU A 41 -0.15 -7.13 4.67
C LEU A 41 -1.60 -7.12 5.16
N GLU A 42 -1.93 -6.37 6.22
CA GLU A 42 -3.31 -6.24 6.70
C GLU A 42 -4.23 -5.63 5.63
N VAL A 43 -3.75 -4.64 4.88
CA VAL A 43 -4.49 -4.05 3.75
C VAL A 43 -4.53 -5.02 2.56
N LEU A 44 -3.37 -5.51 2.13
CA LEU A 44 -3.26 -6.37 0.94
C LEU A 44 -4.03 -7.69 1.09
N SER A 45 -4.06 -8.28 2.29
CA SER A 45 -4.78 -9.53 2.58
C SER A 45 -6.32 -9.39 2.58
N GLN A 46 -6.85 -8.18 2.46
CA GLN A 46 -8.28 -7.99 2.21
C GLN A 46 -8.67 -8.32 0.78
N PHE A 47 -7.70 -8.53 -0.13
CA PHE A 47 -7.93 -8.79 -1.55
C PHE A 47 -7.53 -10.21 -1.95
N ASP A 48 -8.35 -10.89 -2.77
CA ASP A 48 -8.12 -12.29 -3.15
C ASP A 48 -7.11 -12.48 -4.30
N GLU A 49 -7.00 -11.52 -5.22
CA GLU A 49 -6.19 -11.64 -6.43
C GLU A 49 -5.28 -10.42 -6.62
N LEU A 50 -4.13 -10.43 -5.95
CA LEU A 50 -3.10 -9.44 -6.18
C LEU A 50 -2.23 -9.84 -7.37
N SER A 51 -2.08 -8.91 -8.32
CA SER A 51 -1.27 -9.08 -9.53
C SER A 51 -0.10 -8.11 -9.55
N ASP A 52 0.89 -8.38 -10.40
CA ASP A 52 1.99 -7.46 -10.67
C ASP A 52 1.49 -6.07 -11.08
N ALA A 53 0.37 -5.99 -11.81
CA ALA A 53 -0.25 -4.73 -12.21
C ALA A 53 -0.83 -3.96 -11.03
N THR A 54 -1.42 -4.65 -10.06
CA THR A 54 -1.91 -4.05 -8.82
C THR A 54 -0.75 -3.45 -8.02
N ILE A 55 0.35 -4.20 -7.86
CA ILE A 55 1.54 -3.72 -7.14
C ILE A 55 2.21 -2.57 -7.90
N ALA A 56 2.29 -2.63 -9.22
CA ALA A 56 2.80 -1.53 -10.03
C ALA A 56 1.95 -0.25 -9.88
N ALA A 57 0.62 -0.38 -9.83
CA ALA A 57 -0.27 0.75 -9.58
C ALA A 57 -0.01 1.39 -8.20
N ILE A 58 0.17 0.57 -7.15
CA ILE A 58 0.49 1.05 -5.79
C ILE A 58 1.83 1.78 -5.79
N VAL A 59 2.88 1.20 -6.38
CA VAL A 59 4.21 1.84 -6.44
C VAL A 59 4.17 3.15 -7.23
N GLY A 60 3.47 3.17 -8.36
CA GLY A 60 3.28 4.38 -9.15
C GLY A 60 2.53 5.47 -8.38
N MET A 61 1.52 5.08 -7.58
CA MET A 61 0.84 6.00 -6.66
C MET A 61 1.82 6.54 -5.61
N MET A 62 2.57 5.67 -4.93
CA MET A 62 3.53 6.08 -3.89
C MET A 62 4.57 7.07 -4.42
N ALA A 63 5.06 6.84 -5.65
CA ALA A 63 6.00 7.75 -6.31
C ALA A 63 5.41 9.14 -6.58
N ARG A 64 4.12 9.23 -6.93
CA ARG A 64 3.43 10.51 -7.17
C ARG A 64 3.09 11.26 -5.89
N THR A 65 2.87 10.54 -4.80
CA THR A 65 2.37 11.09 -3.54
C THR A 65 3.44 11.24 -2.45
N VAL A 66 4.70 10.91 -2.76
CA VAL A 66 5.85 10.88 -1.83
C VAL A 66 6.00 12.11 -0.93
N SER A 67 5.51 13.27 -1.35
CA SER A 67 5.64 14.54 -0.63
C SER A 67 4.32 15.33 -0.55
N SER A 68 3.20 14.74 -0.98
CA SER A 68 1.94 15.47 -1.22
C SER A 68 0.69 14.80 -0.69
N LEU A 69 0.81 13.70 0.07
CA LEU A 69 -0.33 13.13 0.78
C LEU A 69 -0.88 14.10 1.81
N ASP A 70 -2.16 14.42 1.64
CA ASP A 70 -2.94 15.14 2.61
C ASP A 70 -3.73 14.12 3.46
N ASP A 71 -3.32 13.93 4.71
CA ASP A 71 -3.95 13.00 5.65
C ASP A 71 -5.32 13.54 6.17
N SER A 72 -5.85 14.64 5.61
CA SER A 72 -7.06 15.31 6.11
C SER A 72 -8.35 14.50 6.03
N TRP A 73 -8.42 13.47 5.18
CA TRP A 73 -9.64 12.66 4.94
C TRP A 73 -9.72 11.36 5.77
N SER A 74 -8.64 10.99 6.48
CA SER A 74 -8.41 9.73 7.20
C SER A 74 -9.56 8.70 7.09
N LEU A 75 -9.61 7.92 6.00
CA LEU A 75 -10.64 6.88 5.81
C LEU A 75 -10.40 5.62 6.65
N HIS A 76 -9.39 5.68 7.51
CA HIS A 76 -8.85 4.59 8.30
C HIS A 76 -9.91 3.78 9.08
N GLY A 77 -10.62 4.43 10.01
CA GLY A 77 -11.61 3.73 10.85
C GLY A 77 -12.83 3.22 10.07
N ALA A 78 -13.21 3.92 8.99
CA ALA A 78 -14.31 3.50 8.13
C ALA A 78 -13.96 2.22 7.36
N PHE A 79 -12.73 2.13 6.83
CA PHE A 79 -12.22 0.93 6.17
C PHE A 79 -12.12 -0.25 7.15
N SER A 80 -11.43 -0.06 8.28
CA SER A 80 -11.19 -1.13 9.25
C SER A 80 -12.48 -1.75 9.78
N MET A 81 -13.47 -0.91 10.11
CA MET A 81 -14.80 -1.39 10.53
C MET A 81 -15.60 -1.98 9.36
N GLY A 82 -15.63 -1.32 8.20
CA GLY A 82 -16.45 -1.72 7.07
C GLY A 82 -15.97 -2.99 6.37
N VAL A 83 -14.65 -3.22 6.33
CA VAL A 83 -14.02 -4.32 5.60
C VAL A 83 -13.57 -5.44 6.54
N SER A 84 -12.90 -5.11 7.65
CA SER A 84 -12.36 -6.15 8.55
C SER A 84 -13.27 -6.43 9.76
N GLY A 85 -14.16 -5.48 10.12
CA GLY A 85 -14.93 -5.53 11.36
C GLY A 85 -14.05 -5.45 12.62
N LYS A 86 -12.80 -4.99 12.47
CA LYS A 86 -11.77 -4.97 13.50
C LYS A 86 -11.02 -3.66 13.44
N TYR A 87 -10.45 -3.28 14.57
CA TYR A 87 -9.44 -2.23 14.64
C TYR A 87 -8.09 -2.84 14.25
N LEU A 88 -7.47 -2.30 13.20
CA LEU A 88 -6.26 -2.82 12.57
C LEU A 88 -5.00 -2.13 13.12
N GLU A 89 -3.82 -2.69 12.86
CA GLU A 89 -2.57 -2.18 13.44
C GLU A 89 -2.22 -0.79 12.91
N PHE A 90 -2.55 -0.53 11.65
CA PHE A 90 -2.37 0.79 11.11
C PHE A 90 -3.28 1.83 11.80
N ASP A 91 -4.43 1.43 12.39
CA ASP A 91 -5.35 2.37 13.10
C ASP A 91 -4.66 2.87 14.35
N ALA A 92 -4.06 1.94 15.10
CA ALA A 92 -3.26 2.24 16.27
C ALA A 92 -2.11 3.18 15.93
N LYS A 93 -1.46 2.98 14.77
CA LYS A 93 -0.37 3.85 14.34
C LYS A 93 -0.87 5.26 14.02
N PHE A 94 -1.98 5.39 13.30
CA PHE A 94 -2.58 6.67 12.97
C PHE A 94 -2.98 7.44 14.24
N ASP A 95 -3.65 6.79 15.20
CA ASP A 95 -4.05 7.43 16.45
C ASP A 95 -2.82 7.85 17.28
N ALA A 96 -1.79 7.02 17.38
CA ALA A 96 -0.54 7.35 18.08
C ALA A 96 0.19 8.56 17.45
N ASP A 97 0.22 8.65 16.13
CA ASP A 97 0.85 9.75 15.40
C ASP A 97 0.08 11.05 15.50
N LYS A 98 -1.25 10.97 15.61
CA LYS A 98 -2.11 12.13 15.84
C LYS A 98 -1.93 12.71 17.24
N GLU A 99 -1.72 11.86 18.23
CA GLU A 99 -1.44 12.28 19.61
C GLU A 99 -0.03 12.88 19.76
N ASP A 100 0.93 12.38 18.97
CA ASP A 100 2.32 12.81 18.97
C ASP A 100 2.67 13.47 17.63
N GLY A 101 2.29 14.75 17.49
CA GLY A 101 2.40 15.50 16.23
C GLY A 101 3.81 15.58 15.62
N ASP A 102 4.87 15.24 16.37
CA ASP A 102 6.24 15.13 15.88
C ASP A 102 6.58 13.76 15.27
N LYS A 103 5.74 12.72 15.48
CA LYS A 103 5.94 11.34 15.00
C LYS A 103 5.05 10.94 13.83
N ALA A 104 4.24 11.86 13.31
CA ALA A 104 3.46 11.62 12.10
C ALA A 104 4.36 11.09 10.98
N LEU A 105 3.99 9.95 10.41
CA LEU A 105 4.67 9.44 9.21
C LEU A 105 4.48 10.45 8.09
N THR A 106 5.57 10.99 7.56
CA THR A 106 5.56 11.99 6.47
C THR A 106 6.03 11.42 5.15
N ALA A 107 6.32 10.11 5.10
CA ALA A 107 6.84 9.44 3.91
C ALA A 107 6.46 7.95 3.90
N TRP A 108 6.40 7.38 2.69
CA TRP A 108 6.19 5.96 2.46
C TRP A 108 7.39 5.11 2.93
N ASN A 109 7.13 4.09 3.75
CA ASN A 109 8.17 3.16 4.20
C ASN A 109 8.43 2.06 3.16
N ILE A 110 9.43 2.28 2.31
CA ILE A 110 9.77 1.38 1.21
C ILE A 110 10.26 0.01 1.71
N ASP A 111 10.97 -0.03 2.83
CA ASP A 111 11.44 -1.29 3.38
C ASP A 111 10.29 -2.18 3.83
N ALA A 112 9.33 -1.60 4.57
CA ALA A 112 8.12 -2.30 5.00
C ALA A 112 7.29 -2.78 3.80
N PHE A 113 7.12 -1.94 2.78
CA PHE A 113 6.37 -2.31 1.58
C PHE A 113 7.03 -3.45 0.82
N VAL A 114 8.35 -3.39 0.60
CA VAL A 114 9.07 -4.43 -0.14
C VAL A 114 9.09 -5.74 0.63
N GLU A 115 9.28 -5.69 1.95
CA GLU A 115 9.21 -6.86 2.82
C GLU A 115 7.82 -7.53 2.72
N ALA A 116 6.74 -6.78 2.90
CA ALA A 116 5.38 -7.29 2.80
C ALA A 116 5.07 -7.93 1.43
N VAL A 117 5.41 -7.24 0.33
CA VAL A 117 5.16 -7.76 -1.03
C VAL A 117 6.02 -8.99 -1.33
N SER A 118 7.20 -9.11 -0.74
CA SER A 118 8.05 -10.30 -0.91
C SER A 118 7.46 -11.58 -0.31
N GLU A 119 6.51 -11.45 0.64
CA GLU A 119 5.77 -12.57 1.21
C GLU A 119 4.62 -13.05 0.31
N LEU A 120 4.25 -12.28 -0.72
CA LEU A 120 3.17 -12.63 -1.64
C LEU A 120 3.68 -13.62 -2.72
N PRO A 121 3.13 -14.85 -2.79
CA PRO A 121 3.67 -15.91 -3.64
C PRO A 121 3.46 -15.68 -5.14
N SER A 122 2.58 -14.76 -5.53
CA SER A 122 2.19 -14.51 -6.93
C SER A 122 2.88 -13.31 -7.57
N ILE A 123 3.69 -12.54 -6.82
CA ILE A 123 4.22 -11.26 -7.29
C ILE A 123 5.66 -11.40 -7.79
N SER A 124 5.91 -10.90 -9.00
CA SER A 124 7.24 -10.79 -9.58
C SER A 124 7.68 -9.34 -9.65
N TRP A 125 8.70 -8.96 -8.89
CA TRP A 125 9.27 -7.60 -8.96
C TRP A 125 9.76 -7.24 -10.36
N SER A 126 10.23 -8.21 -11.16
CA SER A 126 10.58 -7.97 -12.56
C SER A 126 9.37 -7.58 -13.40
N GLY A 127 8.21 -8.20 -13.15
CA GLY A 127 6.96 -7.87 -13.83
C GLY A 127 6.44 -6.50 -13.41
N VAL A 128 6.46 -6.23 -12.10
CA VAL A 128 6.10 -4.92 -11.52
C VAL A 128 6.92 -3.78 -12.13
N ILE A 129 8.25 -3.91 -12.18
CA ILE A 129 9.14 -2.89 -12.75
C ILE A 129 8.88 -2.68 -14.25
N THR A 130 8.57 -3.75 -14.99
CA THR A 130 8.22 -3.67 -16.41
C THR A 130 6.90 -2.91 -16.63
N LEU A 131 5.94 -3.09 -15.73
CA LEU A 131 4.65 -2.41 -15.77
C LEU A 131 4.73 -0.95 -15.31
N LEU A 132 5.75 -0.60 -14.52
CA LEU A 132 6.07 0.80 -14.18
C LEU A 132 6.76 1.54 -15.33
N ASP A 133 7.42 0.82 -16.24
CA ASP A 133 8.12 1.37 -17.41
C ASP A 133 7.13 1.76 -18.53
N GLN A 134 6.19 2.65 -18.20
CA GLN A 134 5.15 3.15 -19.09
C GLN A 134 5.23 4.68 -19.18
N PRO A 135 5.08 5.28 -20.38
CA PRO A 135 5.18 6.74 -20.57
C PRO A 135 4.22 7.54 -19.68
N THR A 136 3.06 6.96 -19.35
CA THR A 136 2.02 7.59 -18.53
C THR A 136 2.44 7.88 -17.09
N LEU A 137 3.52 7.26 -16.60
CA LEU A 137 4.05 7.52 -15.26
C LEU A 137 4.89 8.81 -15.24
N GLY A 138 5.65 9.10 -16.30
CA GLY A 138 6.68 10.15 -16.33
C GLY A 138 6.15 11.57 -16.13
N ASP A 139 4.96 11.90 -16.64
CA ASP A 139 4.42 13.27 -16.64
C ASP A 139 4.04 13.80 -15.25
N SER A 140 3.96 12.93 -14.24
CA SER A 140 3.44 13.26 -12.89
C SER A 140 4.37 12.91 -11.74
N VAL A 141 5.54 12.34 -12.04
CA VAL A 141 6.50 11.89 -11.01
C VAL A 141 7.58 12.95 -10.78
N THR A 142 7.74 13.35 -9.52
CA THR A 142 8.76 14.33 -9.11
C THR A 142 10.14 13.67 -8.95
N ALA A 143 11.18 14.49 -8.68
CA ALA A 143 12.53 13.98 -8.39
C ALA A 143 12.56 13.07 -7.15
N GLU A 144 11.74 13.38 -6.14
CA GLU A 144 11.55 12.55 -4.95
C GLU A 144 10.88 11.23 -5.30
N GLY A 145 9.88 11.26 -6.20
CA GLY A 145 9.22 10.07 -6.71
C GLY A 145 10.17 9.15 -7.48
N LEU A 146 11.03 9.71 -8.32
CA LEU A 146 12.10 8.96 -8.98
C LEU A 146 13.08 8.36 -7.97
N SER A 147 13.44 9.11 -6.93
CA SER A 147 14.31 8.64 -5.86
C SER A 147 13.70 7.44 -5.10
N LEU A 148 12.39 7.50 -4.86
CA LEU A 148 11.61 6.40 -4.28
C LEU A 148 11.66 5.16 -5.18
N LEU A 149 11.43 5.31 -6.49
CA LEU A 149 11.48 4.19 -7.45
C LEU A 149 12.87 3.54 -7.49
N VAL A 150 13.94 4.33 -7.45
CA VAL A 150 15.32 3.82 -7.40
C VAL A 150 15.58 3.06 -6.09
N ALA A 151 15.13 3.59 -4.95
CA ALA A 151 15.27 2.94 -3.65
C ALA A 151 14.51 1.61 -3.60
N LEU A 152 13.26 1.61 -4.07
CA LEU A 152 12.42 0.41 -4.18
C LEU A 152 13.07 -0.64 -5.05
N HIS A 153 13.53 -0.27 -6.24
CA HIS A 153 14.18 -1.20 -7.15
C HIS A 153 15.45 -1.81 -6.54
N ARG A 154 16.30 -0.99 -5.89
CA ARG A 154 17.50 -1.48 -5.20
C ARG A 154 17.17 -2.50 -4.12
N ARG A 155 16.06 -2.29 -3.40
CA ARG A 155 15.62 -3.18 -2.32
C ARG A 155 14.99 -4.47 -2.86
N ALA A 156 14.15 -4.36 -3.88
CA ALA A 156 13.34 -5.44 -4.41
C ALA A 156 14.07 -6.36 -5.42
N CYS A 157 14.97 -5.80 -6.24
CA CYS A 157 15.50 -6.50 -7.43
C CYS A 157 16.93 -7.05 -7.27
N SER A 158 17.43 -7.22 -6.03
CA SER A 158 18.71 -7.89 -5.71
C SER A 158 19.91 -7.49 -6.60
N GLY A 159 19.99 -6.22 -7.02
CA GLY A 159 21.11 -5.71 -7.82
C GLY A 159 21.01 -5.87 -9.33
N ALA A 160 19.84 -6.25 -9.87
CA ALA A 160 19.57 -6.10 -11.31
C ALA A 160 19.77 -4.63 -11.75
N PRO A 161 20.11 -4.34 -13.03
CA PRO A 161 20.15 -2.98 -13.53
C PRO A 161 18.74 -2.40 -13.69
N LEU A 162 18.55 -1.15 -13.27
CA LEU A 162 17.26 -0.46 -13.43
C LEU A 162 17.04 -0.18 -14.93
N PRO A 163 15.89 -0.53 -15.52
CA PRO A 163 15.64 -0.30 -16.94
C PRO A 163 15.69 1.20 -17.24
N ALA A 164 16.59 1.62 -18.13
CA ALA A 164 16.87 3.05 -18.37
C ALA A 164 15.64 3.86 -18.82
N ARG A 165 14.63 3.21 -19.41
CA ARG A 165 13.38 3.85 -19.84
C ARG A 165 12.50 4.33 -18.68
N VAL A 166 12.66 3.76 -17.49
CA VAL A 166 11.92 4.17 -16.28
C VAL A 166 12.32 5.58 -15.83
N LEU A 167 13.46 6.11 -16.31
CA LEU A 167 14.06 7.38 -15.88
C LEU A 167 14.14 8.46 -16.97
N LEU A 168 13.66 8.20 -18.18
CA LEU A 168 13.82 9.07 -19.36
C LEU A 168 12.46 9.46 -19.95
#